data_AF-A0A146LI97-F1
#
_entry.id   AF-A0A146LI97-F1
#
_cell.length_a   1.000
_cell.length_b   1.000
_cell.length_c   1.000
_cell.angle_alpha   90.00
_cell.angle_beta   90.00
_cell.angle_gamma   90.00
#
_symmetry.space_group_name_H-M   'P 1'
#
loop_
_entity.id
_entity.type
_entity.pdbx_description
1 polymer ?
#
loop_
_entity_poly.entity_id
_entity_poly.type
_entity_poly.pdbx_seq_one_letter_code
_entity_poly.pdbx_strand_id
1 'polypeptide(L)'
;RELCRLHAVPEPPDLDRLKIPHPQVRTTSSDSFSNGSDHMEDEGLDSDAEPDMVDSDAEGGDSDADEDLAMEMEDGRNKADEMCVEHLATLERLRQNQRQDYLKGSVSGSVQATDRLMKELRDIYRSDSFKNKMYQIELVNDSIYEWNVRLMA
;
A
#
# COMPACT_ATOMS: atom_id res chain seq x y z
N ARG A 1 9.38 -11.22 -24.80
CA ARG A 1 9.08 -12.43 -25.58
C ARG A 1 7.59 -12.68 -25.70
N GLU A 2 6.89 -13.13 -24.65
CA GLU A 2 5.45 -13.50 -24.73
C GLU A 2 4.54 -12.40 -25.30
N LEU A 3 4.68 -11.14 -24.89
CA LEU A 3 3.93 -10.01 -25.47
C LEU A 3 4.20 -9.80 -26.97
N CYS A 4 5.44 -10.03 -27.43
CA CYS A 4 5.81 -9.95 -28.85
C CYS A 4 5.07 -11.03 -29.65
N ARG A 5 5.02 -12.26 -29.11
CA ARG A 5 4.25 -13.39 -29.66
C ARG A 5 2.74 -13.12 -29.67
N LEU A 6 2.19 -12.51 -28.61
CA LEU A 6 0.76 -12.19 -28.51
C LEU A 6 0.32 -11.17 -29.56
N HIS A 7 1.14 -10.15 -29.83
CA HIS A 7 0.85 -9.10 -30.81
C HIS A 7 1.44 -9.36 -32.22
N ALA A 8 2.01 -10.55 -32.46
CA ALA A 8 2.67 -10.93 -33.73
C ALA A 8 3.77 -9.95 -34.20
N VAL A 9 4.47 -9.31 -33.27
CA VAL A 9 5.56 -8.36 -33.54
C VAL A 9 6.92 -9.09 -33.48
N PRO A 10 7.88 -8.81 -34.39
CA PRO A 10 9.23 -9.37 -34.31
C PRO A 10 9.89 -9.11 -32.95
N GLU A 11 10.59 -10.11 -32.40
CA GLU A 11 11.33 -9.96 -31.15
C GLU A 11 12.58 -9.09 -31.36
N PRO A 12 12.80 -8.02 -30.56
CA PRO A 12 14.02 -7.21 -30.65
C PRO A 12 15.29 -8.03 -30.36
N PRO A 13 16.39 -7.85 -31.12
CA PRO A 13 17.61 -8.65 -30.97
C PRO A 13 18.31 -8.46 -29.62
N ASP A 14 18.05 -7.35 -28.92
CA ASP A 14 18.61 -7.05 -27.60
C ASP A 14 17.85 -7.72 -26.43
N LEU A 15 16.78 -8.48 -26.68
CA LEU A 15 16.04 -9.16 -25.60
C LEU A 15 16.90 -10.10 -24.75
N ASP A 16 17.92 -10.74 -25.33
CA ASP A 16 18.86 -11.61 -24.58
C ASP A 16 19.93 -10.84 -23.79
N ARG A 17 20.03 -9.52 -24.00
CA ARG A 17 20.91 -8.63 -23.24
C ARG A 17 20.20 -8.03 -22.02
N LEU A 18 18.85 -8.07 -21.99
CA LEU A 18 18.02 -7.67 -20.85
C LEU A 18 18.07 -8.71 -19.73
N LYS A 19 19.22 -8.80 -19.07
CA LYS A 19 19.34 -9.46 -17.75
C LYS A 19 18.56 -8.64 -16.73
N ILE A 20 17.29 -8.98 -16.54
CA ILE A 20 16.48 -8.48 -15.43
C ILE A 20 17.25 -8.83 -14.14
N PRO A 21 17.64 -7.85 -13.31
CA PRO A 21 18.25 -8.14 -12.02
C PRO A 21 17.26 -8.96 -11.20
N HIS A 22 17.63 -10.18 -10.80
CA HIS A 22 16.83 -10.91 -9.82
C HIS A 22 16.71 -10.03 -8.57
N PRO A 23 15.50 -9.83 -8.02
CA PRO A 23 15.38 -9.25 -6.70
C PRO A 23 16.02 -10.23 -5.72
N GLN A 24 17.25 -9.96 -5.31
CA GLN A 24 17.90 -10.75 -4.26
C GLN A 24 17.07 -10.57 -2.99
N VAL A 25 16.35 -11.64 -2.62
CA VAL A 25 15.72 -11.76 -1.31
C VAL A 25 16.85 -11.54 -0.29
N ARG A 26 16.77 -10.44 0.46
CA ARG A 26 17.77 -10.10 1.49
C ARG A 26 17.56 -10.96 2.74
N THR A 27 17.84 -12.25 2.60
CA THR A 27 18.09 -13.13 3.75
C THR A 27 19.26 -12.56 4.55
N THR A 28 19.03 -12.33 5.83
CA THR A 28 19.99 -11.71 6.75
C THR A 28 21.13 -12.67 7.08
N SER A 29 22.35 -12.36 6.61
CA SER A 29 23.61 -12.86 7.20
C SER A 29 24.77 -11.94 6.82
N SER A 30 25.57 -11.55 7.83
CA SER A 30 26.99 -11.16 7.69
C SER A 30 27.83 -12.41 7.35
N ASP A 31 29.11 -12.36 7.00
CA ASP A 31 30.13 -11.29 6.97
C ASP A 31 31.07 -11.55 5.74
N SER A 32 32.10 -10.80 5.34
CA SER A 32 32.89 -9.68 5.89
C SER A 32 33.35 -8.77 4.71
N PHE A 33 34.25 -7.77 4.75
CA PHE A 33 35.21 -7.14 5.68
C PHE A 33 35.30 -5.64 5.22
N SER A 34 35.83 -4.61 5.90
CA SER A 34 36.21 -4.30 7.30
C SER A 34 36.64 -2.82 7.36
N ASN A 35 36.86 -2.26 8.57
CA ASN A 35 38.05 -1.49 8.99
C ASN A 35 37.74 -0.28 9.89
N GLY A 36 38.02 -0.40 11.20
CA GLY A 36 38.29 0.75 12.09
C GLY A 36 37.49 0.81 13.40
N SER A 37 38.20 1.22 14.46
CA SER A 37 37.74 1.71 15.77
C SER A 37 37.05 0.76 16.79
N ASP A 38 37.82 0.49 17.85
CA ASP A 38 37.48 0.80 19.26
C ASP A 38 36.44 -0.05 20.02
N HIS A 39 36.89 -1.27 20.35
CA HIS A 39 36.75 -1.95 21.65
C HIS A 39 36.16 -1.14 22.83
N MET A 40 35.05 -1.66 23.39
CA MET A 40 34.75 -1.64 24.83
C MET A 40 34.06 -2.94 25.26
N GLU A 41 34.37 -3.35 26.49
CA GLU A 41 33.95 -4.51 27.32
C GLU A 41 32.40 -4.65 27.41
N ASP A 42 31.75 -5.84 27.30
CA ASP A 42 31.71 -7.07 28.15
C ASP A 42 30.49 -7.08 29.12
N GLU A 43 30.24 -8.21 29.81
CA GLU A 43 29.12 -8.54 30.75
C GLU A 43 27.78 -9.06 30.14
N GLY A 44 27.14 -10.06 30.79
CA GLY A 44 25.69 -10.33 30.63
C GLY A 44 25.21 -11.74 30.21
N LEU A 45 25.61 -12.79 30.94
CA LEU A 45 25.22 -14.19 30.75
C LEU A 45 23.70 -14.54 30.74
N ASP A 46 23.38 -15.61 30.00
CA ASP A 46 22.41 -16.71 30.29
C ASP A 46 20.88 -16.50 30.23
N SER A 47 20.22 -17.36 29.42
CA SER A 47 18.90 -17.98 29.68
C SER A 47 18.66 -19.15 28.70
N ASP A 48 19.02 -20.36 29.10
CA ASP A 48 18.60 -21.63 28.47
C ASP A 48 17.09 -21.88 28.67
N ALA A 49 16.35 -22.11 27.58
CA ALA A 49 14.89 -22.36 27.62
C ALA A 49 14.29 -22.96 26.32
N GLU A 50 14.80 -24.11 25.86
CA GLU A 50 13.99 -25.00 24.99
C GLU A 50 12.74 -25.49 25.74
N PRO A 51 11.59 -25.63 25.07
CA PRO A 51 11.16 -27.01 24.80
C PRO A 51 10.47 -27.21 23.44
N ASP A 52 11.05 -28.07 22.61
CA ASP A 52 10.35 -28.76 21.51
C ASP A 52 9.24 -29.67 22.04
N MET A 53 7.99 -29.42 21.63
CA MET A 53 6.87 -30.36 21.71
C MET A 53 5.94 -30.18 20.52
N VAL A 54 5.54 -31.31 19.93
CA VAL A 54 4.90 -31.41 18.61
C VAL A 54 3.62 -32.27 18.69
N ASP A 55 2.67 -31.96 17.81
CA ASP A 55 1.48 -32.75 17.41
C ASP A 55 0.29 -32.83 18.40
N SER A 56 -0.86 -32.27 17.98
CA SER A 56 -2.14 -33.02 17.88
C SER A 56 -3.26 -32.19 17.25
N ASP A 57 -3.73 -32.68 16.09
CA ASP A 57 -5.05 -32.56 15.45
C ASP A 57 -6.21 -31.81 16.18
N ALA A 58 -6.88 -30.91 15.44
CA ALA A 58 -8.23 -30.43 15.71
C ALA A 58 -8.94 -29.96 14.43
N GLU A 59 -9.41 -30.90 13.59
CA GLU A 59 -10.34 -30.63 12.47
C GLU A 59 -11.55 -29.76 12.88
N GLY A 60 -11.86 -28.72 12.10
CA GLY A 60 -13.04 -27.85 12.33
C GLY A 60 -13.12 -26.65 11.39
N GLY A 61 -13.82 -26.79 10.28
CA GLY A 61 -14.02 -25.70 9.30
C GLY A 61 -15.47 -25.19 9.23
N ASP A 62 -15.63 -23.87 9.40
CA ASP A 62 -16.70 -23.02 8.86
C ASP A 62 -16.14 -21.57 8.87
N SER A 63 -15.88 -20.95 7.73
CA SER A 63 -16.77 -20.03 6.98
C SER A 63 -17.37 -18.86 7.81
N ASP A 64 -16.91 -17.66 7.44
CA ASP A 64 -17.65 -16.38 7.35
C ASP A 64 -18.73 -16.05 8.41
N ALA A 65 -18.37 -15.27 9.44
CA ALA A 65 -19.34 -14.59 10.32
C ALA A 65 -18.87 -13.23 10.88
N ASP A 66 -17.74 -13.18 11.62
CA ASP A 66 -17.53 -12.16 12.66
C ASP A 66 -16.40 -11.12 12.43
N GLU A 67 -16.23 -10.56 11.21
CA GLU A 67 -15.43 -9.32 11.02
C GLU A 67 -16.31 -8.03 11.01
N ASP A 68 -17.48 -8.06 11.65
CA ASP A 68 -18.24 -6.86 12.04
C ASP A 68 -17.85 -6.37 13.45
N LEU A 69 -16.55 -6.45 13.78
CA LEU A 69 -16.00 -5.75 14.94
C LEU A 69 -15.86 -4.26 14.62
N ALA A 70 -17.01 -3.57 14.62
CA ALA A 70 -17.12 -2.13 14.57
C ALA A 70 -16.33 -1.50 15.73
N MET A 71 -15.08 -1.12 15.46
CA MET A 71 -14.22 -0.41 16.41
C MET A 71 -14.67 1.05 16.56
N GLU A 72 -15.79 1.24 17.27
CA GLU A 72 -16.22 2.52 17.83
C GLU A 72 -15.27 2.97 18.95
N MET A 73 -14.02 3.30 18.58
CA MET A 73 -13.15 4.08 19.47
C MET A 73 -13.56 5.55 19.41
N GLU A 74 -14.34 5.95 20.41
CA GLU A 74 -14.68 7.34 20.70
C GLU A 74 -13.43 8.19 21.01
N ASP A 75 -13.56 9.50 20.76
CA ASP A 75 -12.77 10.62 21.27
C ASP A 75 -11.43 11.01 20.59
N GLY A 76 -11.22 12.33 20.52
CA GLY A 76 -9.91 12.90 20.83
C GLY A 76 -9.14 13.65 19.75
N ARG A 77 -9.54 13.67 18.47
CA ARG A 77 -8.69 14.26 17.39
C ARG A 77 -9.37 15.18 16.37
N ASN A 78 -9.41 16.46 16.77
CA ASN A 78 -9.34 17.68 15.94
C ASN A 78 -10.63 18.20 15.30
N LYS A 79 -10.75 19.54 15.23
CA LYS A 79 -11.69 20.31 14.37
C LYS A 79 -11.37 20.20 12.86
N ALA A 80 -10.82 19.08 12.42
CA ALA A 80 -10.39 18.86 11.04
C ALA A 80 -11.44 18.09 10.20
N ASP A 81 -12.54 17.65 10.81
CA ASP A 81 -13.54 16.78 10.17
C ASP A 81 -14.82 17.51 9.74
N GLU A 82 -14.68 18.77 9.30
CA GLU A 82 -15.69 19.45 8.48
C GLU A 82 -15.70 18.95 7.01
N MET A 83 -15.32 17.69 6.76
CA MET A 83 -15.38 17.10 5.43
C MET A 83 -16.79 16.56 5.20
N CYS A 84 -17.48 17.01 4.14
CA CYS A 84 -18.81 16.51 3.83
C CYS A 84 -18.79 14.99 3.61
N VAL A 85 -19.83 14.30 4.13
CA VAL A 85 -19.94 12.83 4.14
C VAL A 85 -19.80 12.21 2.74
N GLU A 86 -20.26 12.91 1.70
CA GLU A 86 -20.13 12.51 0.29
C GLU A 86 -18.66 12.35 -0.17
N HIS A 87 -17.77 13.19 0.36
CA HIS A 87 -16.33 13.15 0.08
C HIS A 87 -15.64 12.04 0.87
N LEU A 88 -16.06 11.80 2.12
CA LEU A 88 -15.59 10.66 2.93
C LEU A 88 -15.98 9.33 2.28
N ALA A 89 -17.23 9.19 1.84
CA ALA A 89 -17.71 8.03 1.11
C ALA A 89 -16.96 7.82 -0.21
N THR A 90 -16.57 8.90 -0.90
CA THR A 90 -15.74 8.81 -2.12
C THR A 90 -14.31 8.36 -1.81
N LEU A 91 -13.68 8.87 -0.75
CA LEU A 91 -12.35 8.41 -0.32
C LEU A 91 -12.35 6.92 0.06
N GLU A 92 -13.39 6.43 0.74
CA GLU A 92 -13.44 5.02 1.14
C GLU A 92 -13.74 4.08 -0.06
N ARG A 93 -14.60 4.50 -1.02
CA ARG A 93 -14.76 3.75 -2.30
C ARG A 93 -13.44 3.60 -3.05
N LEU A 94 -12.62 4.67 -3.12
CA LEU A 94 -11.29 4.61 -3.75
C LEU A 94 -10.36 3.64 -3.02
N ARG A 95 -10.37 3.64 -1.68
CA ARG A 95 -9.58 2.72 -0.86
C ARG A 95 -10.01 1.26 -1.02
N GLN A 96 -11.31 1.01 -1.12
CA GLN A 96 -11.86 -0.32 -1.36
C GLN A 96 -11.51 -0.84 -2.76
N ASN A 97 -11.58 0.02 -3.79
CA ASN A 97 -11.13 -0.29 -5.14
C ASN A 97 -9.63 -0.62 -5.14
N GLN A 98 -8.78 0.21 -4.51
CA GLN A 98 -7.35 -0.06 -4.36
C GLN A 98 -7.08 -1.45 -3.74
N ARG A 99 -7.78 -1.81 -2.63
CA ARG A 99 -7.66 -3.14 -1.99
C ARG A 99 -8.09 -4.27 -2.95
N GLN A 100 -9.18 -4.09 -3.71
CA GLN A 100 -9.61 -5.07 -4.71
C GLN A 100 -8.60 -5.23 -5.86
N ASP A 101 -8.01 -4.14 -6.36
CA ASP A 101 -7.14 -4.18 -7.54
C ASP A 101 -5.78 -4.79 -7.22
N TYR A 102 -5.26 -4.60 -6.00
CA TYR A 102 -4.15 -5.40 -5.48
C TYR A 102 -4.50 -6.89 -5.41
N LEU A 103 -5.67 -7.25 -4.88
CA LEU A 103 -6.09 -8.65 -4.73
C LEU A 103 -6.32 -9.35 -6.08
N LYS A 104 -6.78 -8.61 -7.10
CA LYS A 104 -6.93 -9.06 -8.50
C LYS A 104 -5.62 -9.04 -9.29
N GLY A 105 -4.49 -8.63 -8.70
CA GLY A 105 -3.22 -8.43 -9.40
C GLY A 105 -3.27 -7.39 -10.54
N SER A 106 -4.33 -6.58 -10.59
CA SER A 106 -4.66 -5.66 -11.68
C SER A 106 -4.33 -4.20 -11.35
N VAL A 107 -3.43 -3.98 -10.38
CA VAL A 107 -3.17 -2.66 -9.82
C VAL A 107 -2.57 -1.70 -10.85
N SER A 108 -3.17 -0.52 -10.96
CA SER A 108 -2.63 0.59 -11.74
C SER A 108 -1.66 1.42 -10.88
N GLY A 109 -0.49 1.72 -11.44
CA GLY A 109 0.52 2.59 -10.82
C GLY A 109 1.32 1.95 -9.68
N SER A 110 1.69 2.75 -8.68
CA SER A 110 2.60 2.38 -7.58
C SER A 110 2.04 2.86 -6.24
N VAL A 111 2.22 2.05 -5.18
CA VAL A 111 1.70 2.29 -3.83
C VAL A 111 1.92 3.75 -3.38
N GLN A 112 3.16 4.24 -3.46
CA GLN A 112 3.51 5.61 -3.06
C GLN A 112 2.80 6.70 -3.87
N ALA A 113 2.46 6.44 -5.13
CA ALA A 113 1.71 7.38 -5.96
C ALA A 113 0.24 7.40 -5.54
N THR A 114 -0.38 6.23 -5.33
CA THR A 114 -1.75 6.12 -4.82
C THR A 114 -1.90 6.78 -3.45
N ASP A 115 -0.97 6.51 -2.53
CA ASP A 115 -0.98 7.07 -1.18
C ASP A 115 -0.82 8.60 -1.21
N ARG A 116 0.05 9.12 -2.09
CA ARG A 116 0.20 10.56 -2.25
C ARG A 116 -1.07 11.19 -2.81
N LEU A 117 -1.69 10.60 -3.82
CA LEU A 117 -2.93 11.11 -4.41
C LEU A 117 -4.10 11.04 -3.41
N MET A 118 -4.22 9.96 -2.64
CA MET A 118 -5.19 9.81 -1.55
C MET A 118 -5.02 10.89 -0.48
N LYS A 119 -3.78 11.28 -0.16
CA LYS A 119 -3.49 12.40 0.74
C LYS A 119 -3.90 13.75 0.13
N GLU A 120 -3.46 14.06 -1.10
CA GLU A 120 -3.77 15.37 -1.71
C GLU A 120 -5.27 15.56 -1.93
N LEU A 121 -6.01 14.52 -2.38
CA LEU A 121 -7.47 14.58 -2.54
C LEU A 121 -8.18 14.84 -1.20
N ARG A 122 -7.73 14.18 -0.13
CA ARG A 122 -8.22 14.39 1.24
C ARG A 122 -7.93 15.80 1.76
N ASP A 123 -6.76 16.37 1.46
CA ASP A 123 -6.40 17.72 1.88
C ASP A 123 -7.15 18.79 1.07
N ILE A 124 -7.37 18.56 -0.23
CA ILE A 124 -8.25 19.38 -1.08
C ILE A 124 -9.66 19.44 -0.50
N TYR A 125 -10.25 18.29 -0.14
CA TYR A 125 -11.59 18.23 0.46
C TYR A 125 -11.72 18.91 1.83
N ARG A 126 -10.60 19.20 2.52
CA ARG A 126 -10.58 20.05 3.72
C ARG A 126 -10.34 21.53 3.43
N SER A 127 -9.77 21.86 2.27
CA SER A 127 -9.32 23.22 1.95
C SER A 127 -10.49 24.19 1.80
N ASP A 128 -10.34 25.40 2.37
CA ASP A 128 -11.38 26.43 2.28
C ASP A 128 -11.64 26.87 0.83
N SER A 129 -10.64 26.78 -0.05
CA SER A 129 -10.79 27.03 -1.49
C SER A 129 -11.80 26.10 -2.16
N PHE A 130 -11.85 24.83 -1.72
CA PHE A 130 -12.81 23.84 -2.20
C PHE A 130 -14.18 24.00 -1.51
N LYS A 131 -14.21 24.24 -0.19
CA LYS A 131 -15.45 24.58 0.55
C LYS A 131 -16.17 25.80 -0.04
N ASN A 132 -15.40 26.85 -0.38
CA ASN A 132 -15.85 28.08 -1.04
C ASN A 132 -16.15 27.91 -2.53
N LYS A 133 -16.01 26.69 -3.08
CA LYS A 133 -16.30 26.32 -4.47
C LYS A 133 -15.53 27.15 -5.51
N MET A 134 -14.31 27.61 -5.21
CA MET A 134 -13.46 28.28 -6.23
C MET A 134 -13.04 27.33 -7.36
N TYR A 135 -13.04 26.02 -7.08
CA TYR A 135 -12.89 24.96 -8.07
C TYR A 135 -13.68 23.72 -7.63
N GLN A 136 -13.98 22.86 -8.60
CA GLN A 136 -14.59 21.55 -8.42
C GLN A 136 -13.67 20.47 -8.99
N ILE A 137 -13.65 19.29 -8.37
CA ILE A 137 -12.92 18.11 -8.85
C ILE A 137 -13.91 16.97 -9.10
N GLU A 138 -13.68 16.21 -10.17
CA GLU A 138 -14.50 15.09 -10.64
C GLU A 138 -13.57 13.97 -11.11
N LEU A 139 -13.65 12.79 -10.48
CA LEU A 139 -12.79 11.64 -10.80
C LEU A 139 -13.33 10.88 -12.01
N VAL A 140 -12.45 10.52 -12.93
CA VAL A 140 -12.83 9.81 -14.18
C VAL A 140 -12.87 8.31 -13.90
N ASN A 141 -14.02 7.67 -14.10
CA ASN A 141 -14.22 6.23 -13.85
C ASN A 141 -13.88 5.77 -12.41
N ASP A 142 -14.08 6.64 -11.40
CA ASP A 142 -13.58 6.45 -10.01
C ASP A 142 -12.05 6.14 -9.93
N SER A 143 -11.26 6.56 -10.92
CA SER A 143 -9.80 6.52 -10.90
C SER A 143 -9.23 7.69 -10.11
N ILE A 144 -8.30 7.42 -9.19
CA ILE A 144 -7.55 8.48 -8.48
C ILE A 144 -6.41 9.07 -9.32
N TYR A 145 -6.06 8.42 -10.44
CA TYR A 145 -5.00 8.88 -11.35
C TYR A 145 -5.53 9.83 -12.44
N GLU A 146 -6.83 9.83 -12.70
CA GLU A 146 -7.47 10.64 -13.75
C GLU A 146 -8.60 11.48 -13.16
N TRP A 147 -8.43 12.80 -13.17
CA TRP A 147 -9.34 13.75 -12.55
C TRP A 147 -9.51 15.02 -13.38
N ASN A 148 -10.76 15.47 -13.51
CA ASN A 148 -11.12 16.74 -14.13
C ASN A 148 -11.19 17.81 -13.03
N VAL A 149 -10.52 18.95 -13.25
CA VAL A 149 -10.62 20.12 -12.37
C VAL A 149 -11.31 21.24 -13.14
N ARG A 150 -12.43 21.74 -12.60
CA ARG A 150 -13.21 22.84 -13.17
C ARG A 150 -13.03 24.07 -12.29
N LEU A 151 -12.53 25.17 -12.84
CA LEU A 151 -12.45 26.45 -12.12
C LEU A 151 -13.81 27.15 -12.17
N MET A 152 -14.24 27.71 -11.04
CA MET A 152 -15.43 28.55 -10.96
C MET A 152 -14.99 30.03 -10.94
N ALA A 153 -15.75 30.90 -11.61
CA ALA A 153 -15.46 32.32 -11.81
C ALA A 153 -16.65 33.20 -11.40
#